data_AF-A0A9E3ECG4-F1
#
_entry.id   AF-A0A9E3ECG4-F1
#
_cell.length_a   1.000
_cell.length_b   1.000
_cell.length_c   1.000
_cell.angle_alpha   90.00
_cell.angle_beta   90.00
_cell.angle_gamma   90.00
#
_symmetry.space_group_name_H-M   'P 1'
#
loop_
_entity.id
_entity.type
_entity.pdbx_description
1 polymer ?
#
loop_
_entity_poly.entity_id
_entity_poly.type
_entity_poly.pdbx_seq_one_letter_code
_entity_poly.pdbx_strand_id
1 'polypeptide(L)'
;RVFVVAARAPPPAVVAPAPGAFHGRAVQAAYERLPPQLAARWCWWRLPRPAAFNQRLPDLLEPDEAVAWRSEPQTAALLAQLSPLHRRRFDAARGAGPVAAAVYRRIREENGVKVQRAEIRLDGFAGCLRTPAGGSSRQLLLIADARGVRSRRLSAREAARLMGLPDSYRLPARETAALHLLGDGLAAPVVRFLAERLIEPLLAAPGLAAAE
;
A
#
# COMPACT_ATOMS: atom_id res chain seq x y z
N ARG A 1 -9.20 -7.41 -2.72
CA ARG A 1 -9.57 -7.67 -1.32
C ARG A 1 -10.77 -6.78 -1.01
N VAL A 2 -11.84 -7.33 -0.43
CA VAL A 2 -13.02 -6.58 0.01
C VAL A 2 -13.07 -6.71 1.53
N PHE A 3 -13.33 -5.60 2.23
CA PHE A 3 -13.55 -5.60 3.67
C PHE A 3 -15.05 -5.40 3.91
N VAL A 4 -15.68 -6.34 4.62
CA VAL A 4 -17.11 -6.33 4.90
C VAL A 4 -17.31 -6.14 6.39
N VAL A 5 -18.11 -5.15 6.77
CA VAL A 5 -18.58 -4.95 8.13
C VAL A 5 -20.08 -5.20 8.13
N ALA A 6 -20.54 -6.05 9.02
CA ALA A 6 -21.95 -6.37 9.22
C ALA A 6 -22.33 -6.15 10.68
N ALA A 7 -23.52 -5.59 10.91
CA ALA A 7 -24.06 -5.36 12.23
C ALA A 7 -25.57 -5.67 12.23
N ARG A 8 -26.08 -6.18 13.35
CA ARG A 8 -27.50 -6.54 13.48
C ARG A 8 -28.41 -5.32 13.56
N ALA A 9 -28.00 -4.30 14.31
CA ALA A 9 -28.71 -3.05 14.51
C ALA A 9 -27.72 -1.88 14.56
N PRO A 10 -27.18 -1.44 13.40
CA PRO A 10 -26.22 -0.34 13.39
C PRO A 10 -26.89 0.97 13.85
N PRO A 11 -26.23 1.77 14.71
CA PRO A 11 -26.78 3.03 15.14
C PRO A 11 -26.85 4.02 13.95
N PRO A 12 -27.89 4.88 13.86
CA PRO A 12 -28.05 5.82 12.75
C PRO A 12 -26.83 6.74 12.51
N ALA A 13 -26.06 7.03 13.57
CA ALA A 13 -24.88 7.88 13.50
C ALA A 13 -23.78 7.36 12.55
N VAL A 14 -23.66 6.04 12.37
CA VAL A 14 -22.66 5.43 11.48
C VAL A 14 -23.24 4.98 10.14
N VAL A 15 -24.52 5.26 9.87
CA VAL A 15 -25.18 4.92 8.62
C VAL A 15 -25.36 6.17 7.77
N ALA A 16 -25.04 6.06 6.48
CA ALA A 16 -25.28 7.08 5.47
C ALA A 16 -26.52 6.71 4.65
N PRO A 17 -27.29 7.71 4.17
CA PRO A 17 -28.44 7.45 3.31
C PRO A 17 -28.05 7.00 1.89
N ALA A 18 -26.78 7.22 1.49
CA ALA A 18 -26.29 6.99 0.14
C ALA A 18 -24.77 6.66 0.17
N PRO A 19 -24.22 6.06 -0.89
CA PRO A 19 -22.80 5.78 -0.98
C PRO A 19 -21.96 7.08 -0.97
N GLY A 20 -21.07 7.20 0.02
CA GLY A 20 -20.02 8.23 0.08
C GLY A 20 -18.68 7.84 -0.54
N ALA A 21 -17.63 8.61 -0.23
CA ALA A 21 -16.29 8.52 -0.83
C ALA A 21 -15.57 7.16 -0.67
N PHE A 22 -15.97 6.35 0.31
CA PHE A 22 -15.40 5.02 0.55
C PHE A 22 -16.10 3.89 -0.21
N HIS A 23 -17.20 4.18 -0.91
CA HIS A 23 -17.97 3.20 -1.66
C HIS A 23 -17.68 3.35 -3.16
N GLY A 24 -16.66 2.64 -3.65
CA GLY A 24 -16.26 2.70 -5.05
C GLY A 24 -17.36 2.20 -6.02
N ARG A 25 -17.24 2.56 -7.30
CA ARG A 25 -18.22 2.20 -8.35
C ARG A 25 -18.56 0.70 -8.40
N ALA A 26 -17.57 -0.17 -8.20
CA ALA A 26 -17.78 -1.62 -8.19
C ALA A 26 -18.69 -2.08 -7.05
N VAL A 27 -18.61 -1.43 -5.87
CA VAL A 27 -19.49 -1.72 -4.71
C VAL A 27 -20.91 -1.22 -5.00
N GLN A 28 -21.04 -0.02 -5.58
CA GLN A 28 -22.34 0.54 -5.96
C GLN A 28 -23.05 -0.33 -7.01
N ALA A 29 -22.34 -0.73 -8.06
CA ALA A 29 -22.87 -1.64 -9.08
C ALA A 29 -23.21 -3.02 -8.52
N ALA A 30 -22.50 -3.49 -7.49
CA ALA A 30 -22.85 -4.74 -6.80
C ALA A 30 -24.16 -4.60 -6.01
N TYR A 31 -24.36 -3.47 -5.32
CA TYR A 31 -25.60 -3.15 -4.62
C TYR A 31 -26.80 -3.07 -5.58
N GLU A 32 -26.65 -2.42 -6.74
CA GLU A 32 -27.72 -2.29 -7.75
C GLU A 32 -28.21 -3.64 -8.29
N ARG A 33 -27.37 -4.68 -8.24
CA ARG A 33 -27.73 -6.04 -8.68
C ARG A 33 -28.30 -6.90 -7.55
N LEU A 34 -28.40 -6.39 -6.32
CA LEU A 34 -28.94 -7.18 -5.21
C LEU A 34 -30.45 -7.40 -5.37
N PRO A 35 -30.95 -8.61 -5.06
CA PRO A 35 -32.37 -8.83 -4.86
C PRO A 35 -32.94 -7.84 -3.83
N PRO A 36 -34.21 -7.38 -3.98
CA PRO A 36 -34.79 -6.36 -3.11
C PRO A 36 -34.68 -6.68 -1.61
N GLN A 37 -34.83 -7.95 -1.24
CA GLN A 37 -34.72 -8.41 0.15
C GLN A 37 -33.33 -8.23 0.76
N LEU A 38 -32.27 -8.33 -0.05
CA LEU A 38 -30.89 -8.12 0.39
C LEU A 38 -30.52 -6.64 0.34
N ALA A 39 -30.99 -5.91 -0.68
CA ALA A 39 -30.80 -4.47 -0.78
C ALA A 39 -31.40 -3.74 0.44
N ALA A 40 -32.56 -4.18 0.94
CA ALA A 40 -33.20 -3.65 2.14
C ALA A 40 -32.36 -3.82 3.43
N ARG A 41 -31.39 -4.73 3.45
CA ARG A 41 -30.49 -4.98 4.60
C ARG A 41 -29.11 -4.33 4.43
N TRP A 42 -28.87 -3.69 3.29
CA TRP A 42 -27.60 -3.07 2.99
C TRP A 42 -27.40 -1.79 3.80
N CYS A 43 -26.20 -1.59 4.32
CA CYS A 43 -25.83 -0.38 5.06
C CYS A 43 -24.69 0.33 4.34
N TRP A 44 -24.92 1.60 3.98
CA TRP A 44 -23.84 2.49 3.57
C TRP A 44 -23.17 3.05 4.82
N TRP A 45 -21.90 2.72 5.06
CA TRP A 45 -21.21 3.18 6.26
C TRP A 45 -20.82 4.65 6.14
N ARG A 46 -21.17 5.45 7.15
CA ARG A 46 -20.78 6.85 7.26
C ARG A 46 -19.40 6.94 7.89
N LEU A 47 -18.40 7.26 7.07
CA LEU A 47 -17.03 7.51 7.51
C LEU A 47 -16.65 8.96 7.17
N PRO A 48 -16.01 9.71 8.08
CA PRO A 48 -15.49 11.03 7.75
C PRO A 48 -14.34 10.91 6.75
N ARG A 49 -14.00 12.01 6.08
CA ARG A 49 -12.75 12.06 5.30
C ARG A 49 -11.57 11.91 6.27
N PRO A 50 -10.58 11.04 6.00
CA PRO A 50 -9.41 10.93 6.84
C PRO A 50 -8.55 12.19 6.69
N ALA A 51 -7.72 12.47 7.69
CA ALA A 51 -6.75 13.54 7.61
C ALA A 51 -5.86 13.39 6.36
N ALA A 52 -5.38 14.52 5.84
CA ALA A 52 -4.49 14.49 4.67
C ALA A 52 -3.19 13.75 5.00
N PHE A 53 -2.68 13.01 4.01
CA PHE A 53 -1.39 12.32 4.09
C PHE A 53 -0.26 13.31 4.38
N ASN A 54 0.58 12.98 5.36
CA ASN A 54 1.69 13.84 5.80
C ASN A 54 3.09 13.25 5.54
N GLN A 55 3.19 12.03 4.99
CA GLN A 55 4.47 11.36 4.74
C GLN A 55 4.54 10.82 3.31
N ARG A 56 5.71 10.97 2.70
CA ARG A 56 6.06 10.41 1.41
C ARG A 56 7.13 9.34 1.58
N LEU A 57 7.31 8.50 0.57
CA LEU A 57 8.29 7.43 0.54
C LEU A 57 9.71 7.88 0.96
N PRO A 58 10.26 9.01 0.48
CA PRO A 58 11.59 9.46 0.92
C PRO A 58 11.71 9.67 2.43
N ASP A 59 10.62 10.12 3.08
CA ASP A 59 10.59 10.44 4.52
C ASP A 59 10.63 9.17 5.40
N LEU A 60 10.44 7.99 4.81
CA LEU A 60 10.35 6.72 5.50
C LEU A 60 11.58 5.83 5.29
N LEU A 61 12.54 6.27 4.48
CA LEU A 61 13.71 5.48 4.13
C LEU A 61 14.72 5.42 5.28
N GLU A 62 15.34 4.26 5.42
CA GLU A 62 16.53 4.09 6.27
C GLU A 62 17.69 4.93 5.74
N PRO A 63 18.59 5.39 6.63
CA PRO A 63 19.84 6.00 6.22
C PRO A 63 20.70 4.99 5.45
N ASP A 64 21.60 5.52 4.62
CA ASP A 64 22.37 4.74 3.64
C ASP A 64 23.22 3.63 4.26
N GLU A 65 23.75 3.86 5.46
CA GLU A 65 24.59 2.93 6.22
C GLU A 65 23.81 1.74 6.81
N ALA A 66 22.50 1.87 6.96
CA ALA A 66 21.64 0.83 7.54
C ALA A 66 21.10 -0.15 6.50
N VAL A 67 21.44 0.01 5.22
CA VAL A 67 20.85 -0.75 4.11
C VAL A 67 21.88 -1.42 3.21
N ALA A 68 21.51 -2.59 2.70
CA ALA A 68 22.29 -3.30 1.69
C ALA A 68 21.99 -2.78 0.28
N TRP A 69 22.93 -2.03 -0.28
CA TRP A 69 22.86 -1.55 -1.67
C TRP A 69 23.14 -2.68 -2.67
N ARG A 70 22.49 -2.61 -3.84
CA ARG A 70 22.80 -3.49 -4.97
C ARG A 70 24.09 -3.01 -5.63
N SER A 71 24.85 -3.95 -6.19
CA SER A 71 26.07 -3.61 -6.93
C SER A 71 25.78 -2.76 -8.17
N GLU A 72 26.81 -2.11 -8.71
CA GLU A 72 26.67 -1.31 -9.93
C GLU A 72 26.12 -2.14 -11.12
N PRO A 73 26.61 -3.36 -11.42
CA PRO A 73 26.05 -4.18 -12.49
C PRO A 73 24.57 -4.52 -12.25
N GLN A 74 24.19 -4.78 -11.00
CA GLN A 74 22.81 -5.07 -10.61
C GLN A 74 21.89 -3.86 -10.77
N THR A 75 22.40 -2.65 -10.57
CA THR A 75 21.68 -1.38 -10.78
C THR A 75 21.59 -1.07 -12.27
N ALA A 76 22.67 -1.21 -13.02
CA ALA A 76 22.68 -1.06 -14.47
C ALA A 76 21.68 -2.01 -15.16
N ALA A 77 21.64 -3.27 -14.74
CA ALA A 77 20.66 -4.24 -15.23
C ALA A 77 19.20 -3.83 -14.91
N LEU A 78 18.94 -3.23 -13.75
CA LEU A 78 17.61 -2.71 -13.42
C LEU A 78 17.24 -1.50 -14.30
N LEU A 79 18.19 -0.60 -14.54
CA LEU A 79 18.00 0.56 -15.43
C LEU A 79 17.74 0.14 -16.88
N ALA A 80 18.39 -0.93 -17.34
CA ALA A 80 18.16 -1.51 -18.67
C ALA A 80 16.77 -2.16 -18.82
N GLN A 81 16.11 -2.51 -17.70
CA GLN A 81 14.74 -3.01 -17.72
C GLN A 81 13.69 -1.89 -17.80
N LEU A 82 14.07 -0.62 -17.62
CA LEU A 82 13.12 0.49 -17.75
C LEU A 82 12.67 0.64 -19.21
N SER A 83 11.36 0.75 -19.43
CA SER A 83 10.86 1.13 -20.75
C SER A 83 11.32 2.55 -21.10
N PRO A 84 11.38 2.94 -22.39
CA PRO A 84 11.77 4.29 -22.79
C PRO A 84 10.97 5.40 -22.10
N LEU A 85 9.68 5.14 -21.82
CA LEU A 85 8.84 6.06 -21.04
C LEU A 85 9.32 6.22 -19.61
N HIS A 86 9.55 5.12 -18.88
CA HIS A 86 10.01 5.17 -17.49
C HIS A 86 11.42 5.71 -17.37
N ARG A 87 12.29 5.42 -18.35
CA ARG A 87 13.64 5.98 -18.40
C ARG A 87 13.62 7.50 -18.54
N ARG A 88 12.87 8.04 -19.52
CA ARG A 88 12.70 9.50 -19.70
C ARG A 88 12.12 10.17 -18.45
N ARG A 89 11.11 9.57 -17.81
CA ARG A 89 10.52 10.08 -16.57
C ARG A 89 11.53 10.11 -15.42
N PHE A 90 12.33 9.06 -15.28
CA PHE A 90 13.38 9.01 -14.26
C PHE A 90 14.46 10.06 -14.51
N ASP A 91 14.93 10.18 -15.75
CA ASP A 91 15.96 11.13 -16.15
C ASP A 91 15.51 12.59 -15.93
N ALA A 92 14.27 12.91 -16.27
CA ALA A 92 13.68 14.21 -15.98
C ALA A 92 13.59 14.49 -14.47
N ALA A 93 13.12 13.51 -13.68
CA ALA A 93 12.97 13.67 -12.24
C ALA A 93 14.32 13.89 -11.55
N ARG A 94 15.35 13.11 -11.89
CA ARG A 94 16.70 13.27 -11.30
C ARG A 94 17.41 14.54 -11.78
N GLY A 95 17.03 15.08 -12.93
CA GLY A 95 17.50 16.40 -13.38
C GLY A 95 16.92 17.55 -12.57
N ALA A 96 15.78 17.35 -11.89
CA ALA A 96 15.13 18.35 -11.05
C ALA A 96 15.59 18.31 -9.57
N GLY A 97 16.23 17.22 -9.13
CA GLY A 97 16.73 17.08 -7.76
C GLY A 97 16.86 15.61 -7.32
N PRO A 98 17.11 15.36 -6.01
CA PRO A 98 17.14 14.01 -5.47
C PRO A 98 15.82 13.26 -5.67
N VAL A 99 15.91 11.97 -6.03
CA VAL A 99 14.75 11.13 -6.32
C VAL A 99 14.85 9.81 -5.56
N ALA A 100 13.75 9.43 -4.92
CA ALA A 100 13.51 8.06 -4.48
C ALA A 100 12.27 7.49 -5.18
N ALA A 101 12.49 6.55 -6.09
CA ALA A 101 11.42 5.95 -6.88
C ALA A 101 11.14 4.52 -6.41
N ALA A 102 9.87 4.20 -6.20
CA ALA A 102 9.44 2.82 -6.03
C ALA A 102 9.48 2.09 -7.38
N VAL A 103 10.09 0.91 -7.44
CA VAL A 103 10.28 0.12 -8.65
C VAL A 103 9.57 -1.23 -8.50
N TYR A 104 8.82 -1.64 -9.51
CA TYR A 104 8.25 -2.97 -9.60
C TYR A 104 8.53 -3.60 -10.96
N ARG A 105 8.79 -4.90 -10.94
CA ARG A 105 9.05 -5.67 -12.16
C ARG A 105 7.76 -6.30 -12.65
N ARG A 106 7.46 -6.11 -13.93
CA ARG A 106 6.30 -6.67 -14.63
C ARG A 106 6.78 -7.46 -15.82
N ILE A 107 6.17 -8.61 -16.09
CA ILE A 107 6.31 -9.26 -17.37
C ILE A 107 5.38 -8.54 -18.34
N ARG A 108 5.95 -8.09 -19.46
CA ARG A 108 5.26 -7.46 -20.58
C ARG A 108 5.46 -8.34 -21.81
N GLU A 109 4.50 -8.32 -22.71
CA GLU A 109 4.62 -8.96 -24.01
C GLU A 109 5.06 -7.91 -25.03
N GLU A 110 6.19 -8.13 -25.68
CA GLU A 110 6.75 -7.26 -26.70
C GLU A 110 7.10 -8.13 -27.90
N ASN A 111 6.50 -7.86 -29.05
CA ASN A 111 6.66 -8.66 -30.28
C ASN A 111 6.43 -10.16 -30.05
N GLY A 112 5.43 -10.53 -29.24
CA GLY A 112 5.12 -11.92 -28.90
C GLY A 112 6.08 -12.56 -27.89
N VAL A 113 7.08 -11.84 -27.40
CA VAL A 113 8.06 -12.32 -26.41
C VAL A 113 7.76 -11.74 -25.03
N LYS A 114 7.76 -12.61 -24.02
CA LYS A 114 7.66 -12.19 -22.62
C LYS A 114 8.96 -11.58 -22.15
N VAL A 115 8.94 -10.28 -21.87
CA VAL A 115 10.10 -9.52 -21.39
C VAL A 115 9.83 -8.95 -20.01
N GLN A 116 10.82 -9.03 -19.13
CA GLN A 116 10.73 -8.39 -17.82
C GLN A 116 11.07 -6.89 -17.93
N ARG A 117 10.11 -6.04 -17.56
CA ARG A 117 10.27 -4.59 -17.48
C ARG A 117 10.21 -4.08 -16.05
N ALA A 118 11.01 -3.07 -15.76
CA ALA A 118 10.96 -2.30 -14.54
C ALA A 118 10.10 -1.07 -14.78
N GLU A 119 9.12 -0.85 -13.91
CA GLU A 119 8.23 0.30 -13.92
C GLU A 119 8.43 1.07 -12.62
N ILE A 120 8.47 2.39 -12.72
CA ILE A 120 8.74 3.28 -11.58
C ILE A 120 7.53 4.12 -11.19
N ARG A 121 7.42 4.41 -9.89
CA ARG A 121 6.60 5.49 -9.34
C ARG A 121 7.48 6.63 -8.87
N LEU A 122 7.04 7.83 -9.20
CA LEU A 122 7.68 9.09 -8.83
C LEU A 122 6.70 10.00 -8.07
N ASP A 123 5.51 9.51 -7.72
CA ASP A 123 4.46 10.24 -7.01
C ASP A 123 4.68 10.29 -5.49
N GLY A 124 5.83 9.82 -5.01
CA GLY A 124 6.16 9.78 -3.59
C GLY A 124 5.51 8.62 -2.83
N PHE A 125 4.90 7.65 -3.51
CA PHE A 125 4.30 6.47 -2.87
C PHE A 125 5.07 5.18 -3.16
N ALA A 126 5.06 4.27 -2.19
CA ALA A 126 5.46 2.89 -2.41
C ALA A 126 4.44 2.14 -3.27
N GLY A 127 4.84 0.99 -3.83
CA GLY A 127 3.88 -0.01 -4.27
C GLY A 127 3.18 -0.65 -3.06
N CYS A 128 2.03 -1.30 -3.29
CA CYS A 128 1.41 -2.12 -2.25
C CYS A 128 2.41 -3.17 -1.79
N LEU A 129 2.67 -3.23 -0.47
CA LEU A 129 3.44 -4.31 0.13
C LEU A 129 2.75 -5.64 -0.15
N ARG A 130 3.55 -6.69 -0.34
CA ARG A 130 3.08 -8.03 -0.64
C ARG A 130 3.92 -9.03 0.13
N THR A 131 3.27 -10.11 0.52
CA THR A 131 3.97 -11.29 1.01
C THR A 131 5.00 -11.75 -0.02
N PRO A 132 6.29 -11.85 0.36
CA PRO A 132 7.33 -12.20 -0.59
C PRO A 132 7.25 -13.69 -0.93
N ALA A 133 6.91 -14.00 -2.18
CA ALA A 133 6.94 -15.36 -2.74
C ALA A 133 8.15 -15.61 -3.67
N GLY A 134 8.98 -14.58 -3.90
CA GLY A 134 10.17 -14.64 -4.76
C GLY A 134 10.86 -13.29 -4.93
N GLY A 135 11.97 -13.23 -5.67
CA GLY A 135 12.79 -12.01 -5.78
C GLY A 135 12.03 -10.78 -6.33
N SER A 136 11.15 -10.98 -7.31
CA SER A 136 10.36 -9.91 -7.94
C SER A 136 9.20 -9.40 -7.09
N SER A 137 8.81 -10.13 -6.04
CA SER A 137 7.74 -9.72 -5.12
C SER A 137 8.18 -8.70 -4.08
N ARG A 138 9.50 -8.55 -3.91
CA ARG A 138 10.07 -7.54 -3.01
C ARG A 138 10.12 -6.19 -3.72
N GLN A 139 9.63 -5.16 -3.04
CA GLN A 139 9.69 -3.78 -3.50
C GLN A 139 11.16 -3.37 -3.69
N LEU A 140 11.48 -2.88 -4.89
CA LEU A 140 12.77 -2.28 -5.19
C LEU A 140 12.65 -0.76 -5.12
N LEU A 141 13.78 -0.11 -4.85
CA LEU A 141 13.94 1.33 -4.87
C LEU A 141 15.05 1.70 -5.84
N LEU A 142 14.83 2.78 -6.58
CA LEU A 142 15.84 3.42 -7.41
C LEU A 142 16.05 4.84 -6.87
N ILE A 143 17.27 5.10 -6.39
CA ILE A 143 17.65 6.34 -5.72
C ILE A 143 18.62 7.08 -6.63
N ALA A 144 18.37 8.37 -6.87
CA ALA A 144 19.30 9.26 -7.53
C ALA A 144 19.56 10.46 -6.62
N ASP A 145 20.82 10.70 -6.29
CA ASP A 145 21.28 11.82 -5.48
C ASP A 145 22.70 12.25 -5.93
N ALA A 146 23.39 13.06 -5.14
CA ALA A 146 24.76 13.52 -5.42
C ALA A 146 25.79 12.38 -5.56
N ARG A 147 25.49 11.18 -5.04
CA ARG A 147 26.34 9.97 -5.14
C ARG A 147 26.03 9.15 -6.39
N GLY A 148 25.12 9.62 -7.24
CA GLY A 148 24.73 8.97 -8.49
C GLY A 148 23.47 8.12 -8.36
N VAL A 149 23.28 7.21 -9.32
CA VAL A 149 22.10 6.34 -9.39
C VAL A 149 22.40 4.98 -8.76
N ARG A 150 21.67 4.66 -7.70
CA ARG A 150 21.84 3.42 -6.93
C ARG A 150 20.50 2.72 -6.77
N SER A 151 20.52 1.41 -6.57
CA SER A 151 19.30 0.64 -6.32
C SER A 151 19.43 -0.26 -5.11
N ARG A 152 18.31 -0.52 -4.44
CA ARG A 152 18.24 -1.46 -3.32
C ARG A 152 16.84 -2.04 -3.16
N ARG A 153 16.69 -2.99 -2.25
CA ARG A 153 15.37 -3.45 -1.80
C ARG A 153 14.88 -2.54 -0.68
N LEU A 154 13.55 -2.45 -0.56
CA LEU A 154 12.92 -1.94 0.64
C LEU A 154 13.26 -2.89 1.81
N SER A 155 13.68 -2.33 2.93
CA SER A 155 13.94 -3.07 4.17
C SER A 155 12.66 -3.33 4.96
N ALA A 156 12.71 -4.26 5.91
CA ALA A 156 11.60 -4.56 6.80
C ALA A 156 11.24 -3.36 7.69
N ARG A 157 12.22 -2.55 8.10
CA ARG A 157 11.94 -1.36 8.90
C ARG A 157 11.20 -0.30 8.09
N GLU A 158 11.60 -0.04 6.86
CA GLU A 158 10.89 0.89 5.96
C GLU A 158 9.49 0.39 5.62
N ALA A 159 9.35 -0.93 5.40
CA ALA A 159 8.04 -1.56 5.23
C ALA A 159 7.16 -1.39 6.48
N ALA A 160 7.73 -1.47 7.69
CA ALA A 160 7.01 -1.22 8.94
C ALA A 160 6.54 0.23 9.04
N ARG A 161 7.41 1.19 8.70
CA ARG A 161 7.04 2.62 8.65
C ARG A 161 5.94 2.89 7.63
N LEU A 162 5.98 2.26 6.45
CA LEU A 162 4.91 2.31 5.45
C LEU A 162 3.57 1.76 5.96
N MET A 163 3.61 0.78 6.88
CA MET A 163 2.42 0.24 7.55
C MET A 163 1.99 1.10 8.75
N GLY A 164 2.67 2.21 9.02
CA GLY A 164 2.44 3.12 10.15
C GLY A 164 2.86 2.57 11.50
N LEU A 165 3.79 1.61 11.52
CA LEU A 165 4.34 1.06 12.76
C LEU A 165 5.53 1.92 13.23
N PRO A 166 5.64 2.20 14.54
CA PRO A 166 6.76 2.96 15.09
C PRO A 166 8.07 2.17 15.01
N ASP A 167 9.20 2.86 15.11
CA ASP A 167 10.53 2.23 15.12
C ASP A 167 10.73 1.29 16.32
N SER A 168 9.99 1.50 17.41
CA SER A 168 9.94 0.60 18.58
C SER A 168 9.21 -0.72 18.32
N TYR A 169 8.45 -0.86 17.22
CA TYR A 169 7.78 -2.10 16.87
C TYR A 169 8.81 -3.22 16.65
N ARG A 170 8.68 -4.32 17.40
CA ARG A 170 9.60 -5.47 17.32
C ARG A 170 9.28 -6.30 16.08
N LEU A 171 10.18 -6.27 15.11
CA LEU A 171 10.08 -7.09 13.90
C LEU A 171 10.68 -8.48 14.14
N PRO A 172 10.20 -9.52 13.43
CA PRO A 172 10.90 -10.80 13.38
C PRO A 172 12.38 -10.61 13.01
N ALA A 173 13.29 -11.34 13.65
CA ALA A 173 14.73 -11.20 13.42
C ALA A 173 15.14 -11.50 11.97
N ARG A 174 14.40 -12.37 11.28
CA ARG A 174 14.63 -12.67 9.86
C ARG A 174 13.89 -11.67 8.98
N GLU A 175 14.63 -10.93 8.17
CA GLU A 175 14.13 -9.94 7.20
C GLU A 175 12.95 -10.46 6.36
N THR A 176 13.07 -11.69 5.82
CA THR A 176 12.01 -12.29 5.00
C THR A 176 10.72 -12.54 5.79
N ALA A 177 10.82 -12.92 7.07
CA ALA A 177 9.65 -13.15 7.93
C ALA A 177 8.99 -11.82 8.30
N ALA A 178 9.78 -10.78 8.56
CA ALA A 178 9.27 -9.44 8.80
C ALA A 178 8.54 -8.87 7.57
N LEU A 179 9.14 -8.98 6.38
CA LEU A 179 8.48 -8.56 5.13
C LEU A 179 7.21 -9.38 4.82
N HIS A 180 7.16 -10.66 5.19
CA HIS A 180 5.96 -11.47 5.08
C HIS A 180 4.84 -10.92 5.98
N LEU A 181 5.13 -10.73 7.27
CA LEU A 181 4.20 -10.15 8.25
C LEU A 181 3.62 -8.81 7.74
N LEU A 182 4.50 -7.93 7.29
CA LEU A 182 4.12 -6.59 6.82
C LEU A 182 3.38 -6.61 5.48
N GLY A 183 3.72 -7.55 4.60
CA GLY A 183 3.08 -7.72 3.31
C GLY A 183 1.69 -8.35 3.37
N ASP A 184 1.40 -9.12 4.42
CA ASP A 184 0.08 -9.73 4.63
C ASP A 184 -0.85 -8.88 5.52
N GLY A 185 -0.26 -8.10 6.44
CA GLY A 185 -0.97 -7.26 7.39
C GLY A 185 -1.75 -6.09 6.79
N LEU A 186 -2.39 -5.34 7.69
CA LEU A 186 -3.13 -4.11 7.38
C LEU A 186 -2.40 -2.89 7.95
N ALA A 187 -2.44 -1.76 7.25
CA ALA A 187 -1.81 -0.54 7.72
C ALA A 187 -2.46 -0.09 9.03
N ALA A 188 -1.67 0.04 10.10
CA ALA A 188 -2.16 0.31 11.44
C ALA A 188 -3.01 1.60 11.54
N PRO A 189 -2.64 2.71 10.86
CA PRO A 189 -3.47 3.93 10.88
C PRO A 189 -4.86 3.73 10.27
N VAL A 190 -5.00 2.87 9.26
CA VAL A 190 -6.29 2.56 8.64
C VAL A 190 -7.17 1.76 9.59
N VAL A 191 -6.58 0.75 10.25
CA VAL A 191 -7.30 -0.07 11.23
C VAL A 191 -7.75 0.79 12.42
N ARG A 192 -6.88 1.65 12.94
CA ARG A 192 -7.22 2.58 14.03
C ARG A 192 -8.34 3.54 13.61
N PHE A 193 -8.27 4.11 12.41
CA PHE A 193 -9.33 4.97 11.88
C PHE A 193 -10.68 4.23 11.78
N LEU A 194 -10.70 3.02 11.25
CA LEU A 194 -11.93 2.22 11.18
C LEU A 194 -12.44 1.83 12.57
N ALA A 195 -11.54 1.54 13.51
CA ALA A 195 -11.89 1.25 14.89
C ALA A 195 -12.67 2.43 15.51
N GLU A 196 -12.08 3.61 15.50
CA GLU A 196 -12.68 4.83 16.10
C GLU A 196 -13.97 5.26 15.43
N ARG A 197 -13.99 5.20 14.09
CA ARG A 197 -15.06 5.85 13.32
C ARG A 197 -16.22 4.92 12.96
N LEU A 198 -16.04 3.61 13.12
CA LEU A 198 -17.04 2.62 12.73
C LEU A 198 -17.20 1.51 13.75
N ILE A 199 -16.12 0.79 14.10
CA ILE A 199 -16.24 -0.45 14.89
C ILE A 199 -16.64 -0.14 16.35
N GLU A 200 -15.95 0.78 17.02
CA GLU A 200 -16.24 1.13 18.42
C GLU A 200 -17.66 1.71 18.59
N PRO A 201 -18.15 2.62 17.72
CA PRO A 201 -19.55 3.04 17.76
C PRO A 201 -20.56 1.90 17.55
N LEU A 202 -20.23 0.89 16.74
CA LEU A 202 -21.07 -0.30 16.57
C LEU A 202 -21.10 -1.17 17.83
N LEU A 203 -19.98 -1.24 18.55
CA LEU A 203 -19.86 -1.99 19.80
C LEU A 203 -20.56 -1.32 20.99
N ALA A 204 -20.56 0.02 21.02
CA ALA A 204 -21.20 0.81 22.07
C ALA A 204 -22.74 0.84 21.98
N ALA A 205 -23.33 0.35 20.89
CA ALA A 205 -24.77 0.26 20.75
C ALA A 205 -25.33 -0.82 21.69
N PRO A 206 -26.35 -0.51 22.52
CA PRO A 206 -26.95 -1.50 23.41
C PRO A 206 -27.56 -2.64 22.59
N GLY A 207 -26.96 -3.83 22.67
CA GLY A 207 -27.37 -5.00 21.90
C GLY A 207 -26.29 -6.02 21.54
N LEU A 208 -25.00 -5.74 21.78
CA LEU A 208 -23.99 -6.82 21.83
C LEU A 208 -24.10 -7.56 23.17
N ALA A 209 -25.09 -8.44 23.28
CA ALA A 209 -24.91 -9.60 24.13
C ALA A 209 -23.72 -10.39 23.56
N ALA A 210 -22.73 -10.68 24.39
CA ALA A 210 -21.65 -11.60 24.06
C ALA A 210 -22.27 -12.91 23.57
N ALA A 211 -21.94 -13.30 22.34
CA ALA A 211 -22.22 -14.66 21.89
C ALA A 211 -21.16 -15.56 22.54
N GLU A 212 -21.54 -16.27 23.60
CA GLU A 212 -20.92 -17.55 23.97
C GLU A 212 -21.33 -18.63 22.98
#